data_AF-A0A2J8RS81-F1
#
_entry.id   AF-A0A2J8RS81-F1
#
_cell.length_a   1.000
_cell.length_b   1.000
_cell.length_c   1.000
_cell.angle_alpha   90.00
_cell.angle_beta   90.00
_cell.angle_gamma   90.00
#
_symmetry.space_group_name_H-M   'P 1'
#
loop_
_entity.id
_entity.type
_entity.pdbx_description
1 polymer ?
#
loop_
_entity_poly.entity_id
_entity_poly.type
_entity_poly.pdbx_seq_one_letter_code
_entity_poly.pdbx_strand_id
1 'polypeptide(L)'
;GFTHDELLKVWKGLFYCMWMQDKPLLQEELGRTISQLVHAFQNMEAQHLFLQAFWQTMNREWTGIDRLRLDKFYMLMRMVLNESLKVLKMQGWEERQIEELLELLVTEILHPSSQAPHGVKSHFIEIFLEELTKVGAEELTADQNLKFIDPFCRIAARTKDSLVLNSITRGIFETIVEQAPLAIEDLLNELDTQDEEAASDSDESSEGGERGDALSQKRSEKPPTGSICRAEPEAGEEQAGDDRDSGGPVLQFDYEAVANRLFEMASRQSTPSQNRKRLYKVIRKLQDLAGGKGEKEPPSPGMERKRSRRRGVGADPEARAEAGEQPGTAERALLRDQPRGRGQRGARQRRRTPRPLASARAKAANVQEPEKKKERRE
;
A
#
# COMPACT_ATOMS: atom_id res chain seq x y z
N GLY A 1 11.43 -31.55 0.49
CA GLY A 1 11.62 -30.12 0.86
C GLY A 1 11.19 -29.92 2.29
N PHE A 2 11.41 -28.73 2.86
CA PHE A 2 10.85 -28.38 4.16
C PHE A 2 9.32 -28.39 4.13
N THR A 3 8.71 -28.84 5.21
CA THR A 3 7.27 -28.72 5.43
C THR A 3 6.91 -27.30 5.92
N HIS A 4 5.64 -26.94 5.79
CA HIS A 4 5.14 -25.65 6.26
C HIS A 4 5.43 -25.41 7.76
N ASP A 5 5.19 -26.42 8.61
CA ASP A 5 5.44 -26.34 10.06
C ASP A 5 6.93 -26.16 10.41
N GLU A 6 7.82 -26.76 9.62
CA GLU A 6 9.27 -26.57 9.79
C GLU A 6 9.67 -25.13 9.44
N LEU A 7 9.11 -24.57 8.36
CA LEU A 7 9.37 -23.20 7.96
C LEU A 7 8.83 -22.18 8.98
N LEU A 8 7.70 -22.46 9.63
CA LEU A 8 7.21 -21.64 10.75
C LEU A 8 8.17 -21.65 11.95
N LYS A 9 8.81 -22.79 12.24
CA LYS A 9 9.85 -22.86 13.30
C LYS A 9 11.10 -22.10 12.90
N VAL A 10 11.53 -22.21 11.65
CA VAL A 10 12.66 -21.46 11.10
C VAL A 10 12.39 -19.95 11.21
N TRP A 11 11.23 -19.49 10.73
CA TRP A 11 10.87 -18.07 10.80
C TRP A 11 10.73 -17.54 12.21
N LYS A 12 10.26 -18.37 13.16
CA LYS A 12 10.30 -17.99 14.58
C LYS A 12 11.74 -17.76 15.06
N GLY A 13 12.69 -18.61 14.65
CA GLY A 13 14.12 -18.40 14.93
C GLY A 13 14.64 -17.09 14.33
N LEU A 14 14.41 -16.88 13.02
CA LEU A 14 14.84 -15.68 12.30
C LEU A 14 14.24 -14.39 12.88
N PHE A 15 12.96 -14.43 13.27
CA PHE A 15 12.29 -13.34 13.96
C PHE A 15 13.01 -12.94 15.24
N TYR A 16 13.41 -13.90 16.07
CA TYR A 16 14.15 -13.61 17.31
C TYR A 16 15.62 -13.23 17.06
N CYS A 17 16.24 -13.70 15.97
CA CYS A 17 17.53 -13.17 15.52
C CYS A 17 17.42 -11.67 15.23
N MET A 18 16.41 -11.25 14.44
CA MET A 18 16.14 -9.85 14.17
C MET A 18 15.80 -9.08 15.46
N TRP A 19 14.99 -9.67 16.35
CA TRP A 19 14.59 -9.08 17.63
C TRP A 19 15.78 -8.69 18.50
N MET A 20 16.81 -9.54 18.58
CA MET A 20 17.99 -9.34 19.44
C MET A 20 19.06 -8.44 18.82
N GLN A 21 18.95 -8.10 17.52
CA GLN A 21 19.90 -7.22 16.88
C GLN A 21 19.58 -5.75 17.20
N ASP A 22 20.44 -5.11 17.99
CA ASP A 22 20.25 -3.73 18.45
C ASP A 22 21.08 -2.70 17.68
N LYS A 23 22.09 -3.12 16.91
CA LYS A 23 22.96 -2.21 16.16
C LYS A 23 22.35 -1.92 14.78
N PRO A 24 22.08 -0.65 14.42
CA PRO A 24 21.36 -0.32 13.17
C PRO A 24 21.96 -0.93 11.90
N LEU A 25 23.27 -0.79 11.68
CA LEU A 25 23.93 -1.37 10.49
C LEU A 25 23.81 -2.89 10.43
N LEU A 26 23.91 -3.56 11.59
CA LEU A 26 23.75 -5.01 11.66
C LEU A 26 22.28 -5.44 11.54
N GLN A 27 21.30 -4.59 11.87
CA GLN A 27 19.89 -4.86 11.60
C GLN A 27 19.65 -4.90 10.10
N GLU A 28 20.21 -3.93 9.37
CA GLU A 28 20.10 -3.86 7.92
C GLU A 28 20.75 -5.07 7.24
N GLU A 29 22.01 -5.37 7.59
CA GLU A 29 22.75 -6.52 7.07
C GLU A 29 22.03 -7.84 7.37
N LEU A 30 21.51 -8.01 8.59
CA LEU A 30 20.74 -9.19 8.97
C LEU A 30 19.42 -9.28 8.20
N GLY A 31 18.72 -8.16 8.01
CA GLY A 31 17.47 -8.11 7.23
C GLY A 31 17.69 -8.49 5.78
N ARG A 32 18.76 -7.98 5.17
CA ARG A 32 19.19 -8.33 3.81
C ARG A 32 19.51 -9.81 3.69
N THR A 33 20.32 -10.33 4.62
CA THR A 33 20.67 -11.76 4.66
C THR A 33 19.43 -12.65 4.79
N ILE A 34 18.51 -12.31 5.71
CA ILE A 34 17.28 -13.08 5.94
C ILE A 34 16.36 -13.07 4.72
N SER A 35 16.15 -11.90 4.11
CA SER A 35 15.24 -11.75 2.97
C SER A 35 15.74 -12.51 1.73
N GLN A 36 17.06 -12.51 1.49
CA GLN A 36 17.68 -13.23 0.37
C GLN A 36 17.62 -14.77 0.49
N LEU A 37 17.29 -15.32 1.66
CA LEU A 37 17.14 -16.77 1.84
C LEU A 37 16.08 -17.38 0.91
N VAL A 38 15.12 -16.59 0.43
CA VAL A 38 14.14 -17.07 -0.56
C VAL A 38 14.82 -17.61 -1.83
N HIS A 39 15.96 -17.04 -2.22
CA HIS A 39 16.72 -17.47 -3.41
C HIS A 39 17.53 -18.73 -3.20
N ALA A 40 17.72 -19.17 -1.94
CA ALA A 40 18.42 -20.41 -1.64
C ALA A 40 17.57 -21.67 -1.97
N PHE A 41 16.25 -21.50 -2.13
CA PHE A 41 15.35 -22.59 -2.50
C PHE A 41 15.32 -22.77 -4.02
N GLN A 42 15.55 -24.01 -4.47
CA GLN A 42 15.50 -24.37 -5.89
C GLN A 42 14.08 -24.63 -6.40
N ASN A 43 13.12 -24.87 -5.49
CA ASN A 43 11.73 -25.20 -5.82
C ASN A 43 10.81 -24.01 -5.51
N MET A 44 9.93 -23.68 -6.45
CA MET A 44 8.94 -22.60 -6.34
C MET A 44 7.95 -22.83 -5.20
N GLU A 45 7.54 -24.08 -5.00
CA GLU A 45 6.67 -24.44 -3.88
C GLU A 45 7.36 -24.17 -2.54
N ALA A 46 8.68 -24.41 -2.45
CA ALA A 46 9.43 -24.12 -1.23
C ALA A 46 9.63 -22.61 -1.01
N GLN A 47 9.84 -21.83 -2.09
CA GLN A 47 9.87 -20.36 -2.02
C GLN A 47 8.53 -19.81 -1.55
N HIS A 48 7.43 -20.29 -2.13
CA HIS A 48 6.06 -19.92 -1.76
C HIS A 48 5.78 -20.24 -0.28
N LEU A 49 6.09 -21.46 0.18
CA LEU A 49 5.92 -21.84 1.58
C LEU A 49 6.79 -21.00 2.53
N PHE A 50 8.00 -20.63 2.11
CA PHE A 50 8.89 -19.78 2.90
C PHE A 50 8.31 -18.37 3.07
N LEU A 51 7.81 -17.76 1.98
CA LEU A 51 7.15 -16.47 2.02
C LEU A 51 5.83 -16.51 2.81
N GLN A 52 5.05 -17.59 2.67
CA GLN A 52 3.82 -17.75 3.41
C GLN A 52 4.09 -17.81 4.92
N ALA A 53 5.06 -18.63 5.34
CA ALA A 53 5.46 -18.77 6.74
C ALA A 53 6.02 -17.45 7.33
N PHE A 54 6.65 -16.61 6.51
CA PHE A 54 7.05 -15.25 6.91
C PHE A 54 5.84 -14.41 7.33
N TRP A 55 4.87 -14.24 6.43
CA TRP A 55 3.72 -13.39 6.69
C TRP A 55 2.87 -13.89 7.86
N GLN A 56 2.71 -15.21 7.99
CA GLN A 56 2.04 -15.82 9.14
C GLN A 56 2.79 -15.56 10.45
N THR A 57 4.13 -15.62 10.43
CA THR A 57 4.96 -15.29 11.60
C THR A 57 4.84 -13.82 11.96
N MET A 58 4.93 -12.91 10.98
CA MET A 58 4.75 -11.49 11.21
C MET A 58 3.36 -11.19 11.79
N ASN A 59 2.30 -11.73 11.20
CA ASN A 59 0.93 -11.57 11.68
C ASN A 59 0.76 -12.00 13.14
N ARG A 60 1.34 -13.15 13.51
CA ARG A 60 1.25 -13.72 14.86
C ARG A 60 2.00 -12.89 15.90
N GLU A 61 3.24 -12.49 15.59
CA GLU A 61 4.12 -11.85 16.57
C GLU A 61 3.96 -10.32 16.62
N TRP A 62 3.31 -9.70 15.63
CA TRP A 62 3.26 -8.24 15.45
C TRP A 62 2.82 -7.48 16.71
N THR A 63 1.75 -7.93 17.37
CA THR A 63 1.22 -7.27 18.56
C THR A 63 2.16 -7.34 19.76
N GLY A 64 3.11 -8.27 19.75
CA GLY A 64 4.15 -8.41 20.77
C GLY A 64 5.34 -7.48 20.57
N ILE A 65 5.50 -6.86 19.39
CA ILE A 65 6.62 -5.97 19.10
C ILE A 65 6.40 -4.62 19.78
N ASP A 66 7.33 -4.21 20.63
CA ASP A 66 7.29 -2.90 21.25
C ASP A 66 7.77 -1.80 20.28
N ARG A 67 7.44 -0.54 20.62
CA ARG A 67 7.68 0.61 19.75
C ARG A 67 9.15 0.82 19.35
N LEU A 68 10.11 0.45 20.20
CA LEU A 68 11.53 0.67 19.92
C LEU A 68 12.08 -0.33 18.88
N ARG A 69 11.33 -1.41 18.61
CA ARG A 69 11.74 -2.47 17.68
C ARG A 69 10.96 -2.44 16.37
N LEU A 70 9.90 -1.65 16.25
CA LEU A 70 9.03 -1.66 15.08
C LEU A 70 9.77 -1.36 13.77
N ASP A 71 10.67 -0.37 13.77
CA ASP A 71 11.30 0.12 12.54
C ASP A 71 12.08 -0.97 11.80
N LYS A 72 12.84 -1.80 12.51
CA LYS A 72 13.57 -2.92 11.88
C LYS A 72 12.66 -4.02 11.34
N PHE A 73 11.48 -4.21 11.93
CA PHE A 73 10.49 -5.17 11.41
C PHE A 73 9.73 -4.61 10.21
N TYR A 74 9.49 -3.30 10.16
CA TYR A 74 9.00 -2.63 8.96
C TYR A 74 10.02 -2.72 7.81
N MET A 75 11.30 -2.51 8.10
CA MET A 75 12.39 -2.71 7.14
C MET A 75 12.46 -4.16 6.66
N LEU A 76 12.36 -5.15 7.56
CA LEU A 76 12.36 -6.56 7.18
C LEU A 76 11.19 -6.91 6.26
N MET A 77 9.96 -6.44 6.55
CA MET A 77 8.81 -6.62 5.66
C MET A 77 9.06 -6.04 4.26
N ARG A 78 9.71 -4.87 4.20
CA ARG A 78 10.08 -4.22 2.94
C ARG A 78 11.07 -5.05 2.15
N MET A 79 12.14 -5.52 2.78
CA MET A 79 13.15 -6.36 2.15
C MET A 79 12.57 -7.70 1.68
N VAL A 80 11.74 -8.37 2.49
CA VAL A 80 11.12 -9.65 2.08
C VAL A 80 10.16 -9.46 0.90
N LEU A 81 9.38 -8.37 0.89
CA LEU A 81 8.54 -8.04 -0.27
C LEU A 81 9.39 -7.78 -1.51
N ASN A 82 10.45 -6.98 -1.40
CA ASN A 82 11.38 -6.71 -2.50
C ASN A 82 12.00 -7.99 -3.08
N GLU A 83 12.52 -8.87 -2.22
CA GLU A 83 13.11 -10.15 -2.65
C GLU A 83 12.05 -11.09 -3.26
N SER A 84 10.80 -11.07 -2.78
CA SER A 84 9.70 -11.83 -3.41
C SER A 84 9.37 -11.34 -4.83
N LEU A 85 9.48 -10.04 -5.09
CA LEU A 85 9.30 -9.48 -6.43
C LEU A 85 10.50 -9.79 -7.33
N LYS A 86 11.73 -9.77 -6.80
CA LYS A 86 12.93 -10.20 -7.54
C LYS A 86 12.87 -11.66 -7.98
N VAL A 87 12.26 -12.54 -7.18
CA VAL A 87 11.98 -13.93 -7.60
C VAL A 87 11.12 -13.96 -8.87
N LEU A 88 10.05 -13.16 -8.93
CA LEU A 88 9.20 -13.06 -10.13
C LEU A 88 9.96 -12.49 -11.33
N LYS A 89 10.79 -11.46 -11.09
CA LYS A 89 11.66 -10.88 -12.12
C LYS A 89 12.61 -11.93 -12.72
N MET A 90 13.28 -12.73 -11.88
CA MET A 90 14.17 -13.80 -12.33
C MET A 90 13.44 -14.90 -13.13
N GLN A 91 12.12 -15.01 -12.98
CA GLN A 91 11.26 -15.92 -13.72
C GLN A 91 10.63 -15.27 -14.96
N GLY A 92 11.04 -14.06 -15.30
CA GLY A 92 10.52 -13.34 -16.47
C GLY A 92 9.07 -12.89 -16.31
N TRP A 93 8.62 -12.63 -15.08
CA TRP A 93 7.26 -12.13 -14.80
C TRP A 93 6.15 -13.05 -15.33
N GLU A 94 6.38 -14.37 -15.27
CA GLU A 94 5.37 -15.34 -15.70
C GLU A 94 4.07 -15.19 -14.88
N GLU A 95 2.96 -15.15 -15.60
CA GLU A 95 1.65 -14.75 -15.07
C GLU A 95 1.19 -15.66 -13.93
N ARG A 96 1.48 -16.96 -14.03
CA ARG A 96 1.12 -17.93 -13.00
C ARG A 96 1.78 -17.62 -11.66
N GLN A 97 3.07 -17.27 -11.63
CA GLN A 97 3.76 -16.96 -10.38
C GLN A 97 3.34 -15.60 -9.83
N ILE A 98 3.00 -14.64 -10.70
CA ILE A 98 2.38 -13.38 -10.27
C ILE A 98 1.07 -13.68 -9.52
N GLU A 99 0.20 -14.51 -10.10
CA GLU A 99 -1.06 -14.91 -9.47
C GLU A 99 -0.85 -15.65 -8.14
N GLU A 100 0.07 -16.63 -8.10
CA GLU A 100 0.37 -17.40 -6.90
C GLU A 100 0.93 -16.50 -5.77
N LEU A 101 1.81 -15.52 -6.08
CA LEU A 101 2.31 -14.56 -5.10
C LEU A 101 1.20 -13.61 -4.62
N LEU A 102 0.40 -13.06 -5.53
CA LEU A 102 -0.70 -12.17 -5.18
C LEU A 102 -1.76 -12.87 -4.32
N GLU A 103 -2.08 -14.13 -4.63
CA GLU A 103 -2.99 -14.95 -3.84
C GLU A 103 -2.46 -15.14 -2.41
N LEU A 104 -1.16 -15.44 -2.26
CA LEU A 104 -0.51 -15.54 -0.96
C LEU A 104 -0.60 -14.22 -0.18
N LEU A 105 -0.17 -13.09 -0.78
CA LEU A 105 -0.15 -11.79 -0.11
C LEU A 105 -1.56 -11.35 0.29
N VAL A 106 -2.56 -11.56 -0.57
CA VAL A 106 -3.95 -11.24 -0.27
C VAL A 106 -4.47 -12.13 0.85
N THR A 107 -4.25 -13.45 0.78
CA THR A 107 -4.74 -14.42 1.76
C THR A 107 -4.16 -14.15 3.14
N GLU A 108 -2.85 -13.95 3.21
CA GLU A 108 -2.15 -13.77 4.48
C GLU A 108 -2.32 -12.37 5.06
N ILE A 109 -2.49 -11.31 4.25
CA ILE A 109 -2.47 -9.92 4.76
C ILE A 109 -3.84 -9.24 4.66
N LEU A 110 -4.46 -9.24 3.49
CA LEU A 110 -5.60 -8.35 3.19
C LEU A 110 -6.97 -9.02 3.23
N HIS A 111 -7.03 -10.35 3.24
CA HIS A 111 -8.28 -11.09 3.25
C HIS A 111 -9.07 -10.81 4.55
N PRO A 112 -10.41 -10.71 4.51
CA PRO A 112 -11.21 -10.45 5.71
C PRO A 112 -11.05 -11.47 6.84
N SER A 113 -10.68 -12.72 6.53
CA SER A 113 -10.39 -13.76 7.53
C SER A 113 -8.94 -13.77 8.03
N SER A 114 -8.06 -12.98 7.41
CA SER A 114 -6.67 -12.87 7.86
C SER A 114 -6.61 -12.27 9.26
N GLN A 115 -5.74 -12.86 10.09
CA GLN A 115 -5.42 -12.37 11.43
C GLN A 115 -4.39 -11.23 11.41
N ALA A 116 -4.01 -10.73 10.24
CA ALA A 116 -3.06 -9.63 10.09
C ALA A 116 -3.52 -8.37 10.85
N PRO A 117 -2.73 -7.88 11.81
CA PRO A 117 -3.03 -6.64 12.52
C PRO A 117 -3.00 -5.42 11.59
N HIS A 118 -3.66 -4.35 12.01
CA HIS A 118 -3.79 -3.14 11.19
C HIS A 118 -2.44 -2.54 10.76
N GLY A 119 -1.42 -2.56 11.64
CA GLY A 119 -0.08 -2.07 11.31
C GLY A 119 0.58 -2.83 10.15
N VAL A 120 0.43 -4.16 10.12
CA VAL A 120 0.92 -5.00 9.02
C VAL A 120 0.20 -4.64 7.72
N LYS A 121 -1.14 -4.56 7.76
CA LYS A 121 -1.98 -4.22 6.59
C LYS A 121 -1.61 -2.86 6.01
N SER A 122 -1.54 -1.82 6.86
CA SER A 122 -1.26 -0.46 6.41
C SER A 122 0.15 -0.36 5.82
N HIS A 123 1.15 -0.91 6.51
CA HIS A 123 2.53 -0.87 6.01
C HIS A 123 2.66 -1.62 4.69
N PHE A 124 2.12 -2.84 4.58
CA PHE A 124 2.13 -3.60 3.33
C PHE A 124 1.55 -2.80 2.17
N ILE A 125 0.39 -2.17 2.35
CA ILE A 125 -0.25 -1.36 1.31
C ILE A 125 0.63 -0.15 0.94
N GLU A 126 1.22 0.51 1.92
CA GLU A 126 2.06 1.71 1.71
C GLU A 126 3.34 1.38 0.92
N ILE A 127 3.97 0.23 1.19
CA ILE A 127 5.22 -0.14 0.52
C ILE A 127 5.02 -0.89 -0.79
N PHE A 128 3.80 -1.38 -1.09
CA PHE A 128 3.58 -2.32 -2.18
C PHE A 128 4.00 -1.76 -3.55
N LEU A 129 3.49 -0.59 -3.91
CA LEU A 129 3.87 0.05 -5.18
C LEU A 129 5.32 0.49 -5.17
N GLU A 130 5.84 1.01 -4.04
CA GLU A 130 7.24 1.44 -3.95
C GLU A 130 8.21 0.29 -4.25
N GLU A 131 7.97 -0.90 -3.69
CA GLU A 131 8.81 -2.07 -3.95
C GLU A 131 8.59 -2.67 -5.34
N LEU A 132 7.37 -2.60 -5.87
CA LEU A 132 7.08 -3.01 -7.24
C LEU A 132 7.81 -2.13 -8.26
N THR A 133 7.78 -0.80 -8.08
CA THR A 133 8.50 0.16 -8.92
C THR A 133 9.99 -0.14 -8.93
N LYS A 134 10.62 -0.33 -7.76
CA LYS A 134 12.07 -0.60 -7.66
C LYS A 134 12.53 -1.84 -8.43
N VAL A 135 11.68 -2.86 -8.55
CA VAL A 135 12.07 -4.13 -9.18
C VAL A 135 11.62 -4.19 -10.63
N GLY A 136 10.44 -3.68 -10.94
CA GLY A 136 9.75 -3.93 -12.20
C GLY A 136 9.45 -2.72 -13.07
N ALA A 137 9.76 -1.47 -12.68
CA ALA A 137 9.40 -0.30 -13.47
C ALA A 137 9.94 -0.32 -14.91
N GLU A 138 11.14 -0.87 -15.12
CA GLU A 138 11.79 -0.96 -16.44
C GLU A 138 11.28 -2.13 -17.31
N GLU A 139 10.62 -3.14 -16.72
CA GLU A 139 10.30 -4.40 -17.42
C GLU A 139 8.80 -4.70 -17.50
N LEU A 140 8.00 -4.16 -16.57
CA LEU A 140 6.58 -4.48 -16.47
C LEU A 140 5.76 -3.68 -17.46
N THR A 141 4.96 -4.41 -18.23
CA THR A 141 3.92 -3.82 -19.10
C THR A 141 2.79 -3.20 -18.28
N ALA A 142 2.07 -2.25 -18.88
CA ALA A 142 0.87 -1.65 -18.28
C ALA A 142 -0.19 -2.70 -17.88
N ASP A 143 -0.34 -3.77 -18.68
CA ASP A 143 -1.27 -4.87 -18.38
C ASP A 143 -0.83 -5.70 -17.18
N GLN A 144 0.47 -5.98 -17.04
CA GLN A 144 0.99 -6.66 -15.85
C GLN A 144 0.84 -5.78 -14.60
N ASN A 145 1.12 -4.48 -14.71
CA ASN A 145 0.91 -3.53 -13.63
C ASN A 145 -0.57 -3.50 -13.18
N LEU A 146 -1.51 -3.56 -14.12
CA LEU A 146 -2.94 -3.70 -13.81
C LEU A 146 -3.23 -5.01 -13.04
N LYS A 147 -2.60 -6.13 -13.39
CA LYS A 147 -2.74 -7.41 -12.66
C LYS A 147 -2.25 -7.29 -11.21
N PHE A 148 -1.12 -6.62 -10.96
CA PHE A 148 -0.60 -6.41 -9.61
C PHE A 148 -1.54 -5.57 -8.74
N ILE A 149 -2.25 -4.59 -9.32
CA ILE A 149 -3.16 -3.72 -8.55
C ILE A 149 -4.59 -4.27 -8.45
N ASP A 150 -4.97 -5.25 -9.28
CA ASP A 150 -6.34 -5.77 -9.34
C ASP A 150 -6.87 -6.30 -7.99
N PRO A 151 -6.08 -7.01 -7.16
CA PRO A 151 -6.55 -7.39 -5.83
C PRO A 151 -6.98 -6.19 -4.99
N PHE A 152 -6.27 -5.07 -5.07
CA PHE A 152 -6.61 -3.84 -4.36
C PHE A 152 -7.90 -3.21 -4.90
N CYS A 153 -8.15 -3.26 -6.21
CA CYS A 153 -9.43 -2.88 -6.82
C CYS A 153 -10.59 -3.70 -6.22
N ARG A 154 -10.40 -5.02 -6.12
CA ARG A 154 -11.40 -5.94 -5.55
C ARG A 154 -11.68 -5.68 -4.08
N ILE A 155 -10.61 -5.50 -3.28
CA ILE A 155 -10.69 -5.29 -1.83
C ILE A 155 -11.31 -3.93 -1.51
N ALA A 156 -10.86 -2.85 -2.17
CA ALA A 156 -11.37 -1.51 -1.92
C ALA A 156 -12.89 -1.40 -2.19
N ALA A 157 -13.41 -2.13 -3.17
CA ALA A 157 -14.85 -2.16 -3.44
C ALA A 157 -15.67 -2.90 -2.37
N ARG A 158 -15.09 -3.87 -1.65
CA ARG A 158 -15.85 -4.77 -0.76
C ARG A 158 -15.59 -4.54 0.72
N THR A 159 -14.43 -4.01 1.09
CA THR A 159 -14.01 -3.90 2.49
C THR A 159 -14.97 -3.04 3.31
N LYS A 160 -15.24 -3.48 4.55
CA LYS A 160 -15.99 -2.72 5.55
C LYS A 160 -15.06 -1.92 6.47
N ASP A 161 -13.77 -2.21 6.43
CA ASP A 161 -12.76 -1.50 7.22
C ASP A 161 -12.39 -0.19 6.49
N SER A 162 -12.78 0.93 7.11
CA SER A 162 -12.55 2.26 6.56
C SER A 162 -11.07 2.66 6.53
N LEU A 163 -10.25 2.08 7.42
CA LEU A 163 -8.81 2.31 7.46
C LEU A 163 -8.13 1.59 6.31
N VAL A 164 -8.47 0.32 6.07
CA VAL A 164 -7.96 -0.44 4.90
C VAL A 164 -8.37 0.26 3.60
N LEU A 165 -9.62 0.69 3.47
CA LEU A 165 -10.05 1.47 2.31
C LEU A 165 -9.23 2.75 2.14
N ASN A 166 -8.94 3.46 3.23
CA ASN A 166 -8.13 4.67 3.20
C ASN A 166 -6.70 4.40 2.77
N SER A 167 -6.04 3.39 3.36
CA SER A 167 -4.68 2.99 3.00
C SER A 167 -4.60 2.58 1.53
N ILE A 168 -5.54 1.80 1.01
CA ILE A 168 -5.56 1.43 -0.43
C ILE A 168 -5.79 2.65 -1.32
N THR A 169 -6.75 3.51 -0.97
CA THR A 169 -7.05 4.70 -1.77
C THR A 169 -5.81 5.58 -1.89
N ARG A 170 -5.13 5.84 -0.77
CA ARG A 170 -3.96 6.72 -0.73
C ARG A 170 -2.71 6.05 -1.30
N GLY A 171 -2.33 4.90 -0.75
CA GLY A 171 -1.06 4.23 -1.04
C GLY A 171 -1.00 3.49 -2.37
N ILE A 172 -2.16 3.21 -2.99
CA ILE A 172 -2.21 2.59 -4.32
C ILE A 172 -2.74 3.59 -5.34
N PHE A 173 -4.02 3.96 -5.24
CA PHE A 173 -4.67 4.66 -6.35
C PHE A 173 -4.29 6.14 -6.48
N GLU A 174 -4.17 6.86 -5.36
CA GLU A 174 -3.71 8.26 -5.39
C GLU A 174 -2.23 8.33 -5.78
N THR A 175 -1.40 7.39 -5.31
CA THR A 175 0.00 7.26 -5.76
C THR A 175 0.11 7.07 -7.28
N ILE A 176 -0.70 6.19 -7.90
CA ILE A 176 -0.72 6.03 -9.37
C ILE A 176 -1.08 7.35 -10.07
N VAL A 177 -2.08 8.07 -9.56
CA VAL A 177 -2.50 9.36 -10.13
C VAL A 177 -1.42 10.44 -9.97
N GLU A 178 -0.72 10.47 -8.84
CA GLU A 178 0.33 11.44 -8.54
C GLU A 178 1.60 11.20 -9.36
N GLN A 179 1.93 9.94 -9.64
CA GLN A 179 3.07 9.55 -10.48
C GLN A 179 2.80 9.64 -11.98
N ALA A 180 1.53 9.78 -12.39
CA ALA A 180 1.14 9.78 -13.80
C ALA A 180 1.86 10.83 -14.68
N PRO A 181 2.11 12.08 -14.22
CA PRO A 181 2.85 13.06 -15.02
C PRO A 181 4.27 12.60 -15.35
N LEU A 182 4.97 11.99 -14.38
CA LEU A 182 6.32 11.45 -14.58
C LEU A 182 6.30 10.26 -15.55
N ALA A 183 5.29 9.40 -15.42
CA ALA A 183 5.15 8.23 -16.30
C ALA A 183 4.91 8.62 -17.76
N ILE A 184 4.10 9.66 -17.98
CA ILE A 184 3.86 10.21 -19.32
C ILE A 184 5.12 10.88 -19.87
N GLU A 185 5.87 11.60 -19.04
CA GLU A 185 7.14 12.22 -19.43
C GLU A 185 8.19 11.18 -19.82
N ASP A 186 8.37 10.12 -19.02
CA ASP A 186 9.25 9.00 -19.33
C ASP A 186 8.92 8.34 -20.68
N LEU A 187 7.62 8.12 -20.95
CA LEU A 187 7.16 7.53 -22.21
C LEU A 187 7.43 8.44 -23.42
N LEU A 188 7.23 9.76 -23.27
CA LEU A 188 7.51 10.72 -24.34
C LEU A 188 9.01 10.80 -24.66
N ASN A 189 9.86 10.81 -23.63
CA ASN A 189 11.31 10.80 -23.80
C ASN A 189 11.78 9.52 -24.50
N GLU A 190 11.20 8.35 -24.16
CA GLU A 190 11.52 7.09 -24.82
C GLU A 190 11.18 7.13 -26.33
N LEU A 191 10.02 7.66 -26.70
CA LEU A 191 9.62 7.81 -28.11
C LEU A 191 10.55 8.76 -28.87
N ASP A 192 10.91 9.90 -28.28
CA ASP A 192 11.84 10.86 -28.89
C ASP A 192 13.22 10.23 -29.14
N THR A 193 13.72 9.39 -28.22
CA THR A 193 14.99 8.67 -28.42
C THR A 193 14.92 7.62 -29.53
N GLN A 194 13.78 6.93 -29.68
CA GLN A 194 13.59 5.94 -30.74
C GLN A 194 13.53 6.58 -32.13
N ASP A 195 12.94 7.77 -32.25
CA ASP A 195 12.83 8.51 -33.52
C ASP A 195 14.20 9.04 -33.99
N GLU A 196 15.07 9.49 -33.07
CA GLU A 196 16.44 9.94 -33.39
C GLU A 196 17.37 8.79 -33.84
N GLU A 197 17.26 7.61 -33.22
CA GLU A 197 18.03 6.42 -33.63
C GLU A 197 17.59 5.92 -35.02
N ALA A 198 16.29 5.93 -35.31
CA ALA A 198 15.77 5.55 -36.62
C ALA A 198 16.16 6.53 -37.75
N ALA A 199 16.34 7.82 -37.43
CA ALA A 199 16.82 8.81 -38.38
C ALA A 199 18.31 8.62 -38.73
N SER A 200 19.14 8.24 -37.75
CA SER A 200 20.59 8.04 -37.95
C SER A 200 20.93 6.81 -38.82
N ASP A 201 20.12 5.76 -38.80
CA ASP A 201 20.36 4.52 -39.58
C ASP A 201 19.97 4.65 -41.07
N SER A 202 19.41 5.79 -41.48
CA SER A 202 18.92 6.03 -42.84
C SER A 202 19.86 6.80 -43.77
N ASP A 203 21.02 7.26 -43.28
CA ASP A 203 21.96 8.11 -44.06
C ASP A 203 23.26 7.42 -44.51
N GLU A 204 23.41 6.10 -44.31
CA GLU A 204 24.58 5.33 -44.77
C GLU A 204 24.29 4.60 -46.09
N SER A 205 23.93 5.33 -47.14
CA SER A 205 23.88 4.79 -48.52
C SER A 205 23.95 5.88 -49.59
N SER A 206 25.10 6.57 -49.70
CA SER A 206 25.62 7.04 -51.00
C SER A 206 26.90 7.86 -50.80
N GLU A 207 28.07 7.30 -51.08
CA GLU A 207 29.03 7.89 -52.03
C GLU A 207 29.97 6.80 -52.56
N GLY A 208 29.87 6.51 -53.85
CA GLY A 208 30.88 5.78 -54.61
C GLY A 208 31.80 6.75 -55.36
N GLY A 209 33.08 6.39 -55.53
CA GLY A 209 33.90 6.92 -56.61
C GLY A 209 35.37 7.27 -56.32
N GLU A 210 36.23 6.25 -56.48
CA GLU A 210 37.56 6.24 -57.11
C GLU A 210 38.73 7.21 -56.73
N ARG A 211 39.86 6.52 -56.42
CA ARG A 211 41.29 6.75 -56.80
C ARG A 211 42.13 7.84 -56.10
N GLY A 212 43.20 7.36 -55.46
CA GLY A 212 44.42 8.13 -55.17
C GLY A 212 45.48 7.31 -54.40
N ASP A 213 46.57 6.97 -55.08
CA ASP A 213 47.77 6.24 -54.65
C ASP A 213 48.63 7.01 -53.62
N ALA A 214 49.19 6.33 -52.59
CA ALA A 214 50.58 6.50 -52.10
C ALA A 214 50.87 5.76 -50.76
N LEU A 215 51.71 4.73 -50.89
CA LEU A 215 52.67 4.09 -49.95
C LEU A 215 52.94 4.71 -48.55
N SER A 216 52.89 3.86 -47.51
CA SER A 216 54.07 3.62 -46.65
C SER A 216 53.98 2.39 -45.75
N GLN A 217 55.10 1.67 -45.71
CA GLN A 217 55.36 0.39 -45.05
C GLN A 217 55.67 0.53 -43.55
N LYS A 218 55.27 -0.47 -42.74
CA LYS A 218 56.13 -1.36 -41.91
C LYS A 218 55.26 -2.05 -40.84
N ARG A 219 55.03 -3.36 -40.93
CA ARG A 219 55.89 -4.49 -40.51
C ARG A 219 55.90 -4.73 -38.98
N SER A 220 55.05 -5.69 -38.56
CA SER A 220 55.34 -6.88 -37.72
C SER A 220 55.77 -6.65 -36.26
N GLU A 221 55.35 -7.38 -35.23
CA GLU A 221 55.40 -8.84 -35.01
C GLU A 221 54.61 -9.15 -33.70
N LYS A 222 53.89 -10.28 -33.63
CA LYS A 222 53.65 -11.06 -32.38
C LYS A 222 54.79 -12.13 -32.31
N PRO A 223 54.97 -13.00 -31.28
CA PRO A 223 54.27 -13.30 -29.99
C PRO A 223 55.32 -13.55 -28.84
N PRO A 224 55.29 -14.53 -27.88
CA PRO A 224 54.23 -15.34 -27.23
C PRO A 224 54.37 -15.55 -25.67
N THR A 225 53.37 -16.25 -25.09
CA THR A 225 53.35 -17.19 -23.91
C THR A 225 53.56 -16.75 -22.45
N GLY A 226 52.49 -16.93 -21.66
CA GLY A 226 52.43 -17.82 -20.47
C GLY A 226 52.86 -17.28 -19.10
N SER A 227 51.91 -17.11 -18.16
CA SER A 227 52.14 -17.38 -16.72
C SER A 227 50.82 -17.45 -15.94
N ILE A 228 50.74 -18.41 -15.02
CA ILE A 228 49.66 -18.67 -14.06
C ILE A 228 49.82 -17.75 -12.85
N CYS A 229 48.74 -17.16 -12.31
CA CYS A 229 48.49 -17.03 -10.86
C CYS A 229 47.13 -16.34 -10.55
N ARG A 230 46.25 -17.12 -9.90
CA ARG A 230 45.36 -16.79 -8.76
C ARG A 230 45.19 -15.30 -8.38
N ALA A 231 43.97 -14.80 -8.50
CA ALA A 231 43.50 -13.58 -7.83
C ALA A 231 42.16 -13.84 -7.13
N GLU A 232 42.04 -13.31 -5.92
CA GLU A 232 40.87 -13.35 -5.03
C GLU A 232 39.68 -12.60 -5.65
N PRO A 233 38.42 -12.93 -5.27
CA PRO A 233 37.29 -12.12 -5.69
C PRO A 233 37.30 -10.80 -4.91
N GLU A 234 37.48 -9.71 -5.65
CA GLU A 234 37.31 -8.35 -5.14
C GLU A 234 35.92 -8.18 -4.54
N ALA A 235 35.90 -7.54 -3.37
CA ALA A 235 34.70 -7.10 -2.69
C ALA A 235 33.86 -6.24 -3.65
N GLY A 236 32.66 -6.72 -3.95
CA GLY A 236 31.65 -5.90 -4.61
C GLY A 236 31.35 -4.71 -3.72
N GLU A 237 31.82 -3.54 -4.13
CA GLU A 237 31.36 -2.25 -3.63
C GLU A 237 29.87 -2.14 -3.94
N GLU A 238 29.03 -2.54 -2.99
CA GLU A 238 27.63 -2.13 -3.00
C GLU A 238 27.63 -0.62 -2.79
N GLN A 239 27.53 0.10 -3.90
CA GLN A 239 27.22 1.53 -3.93
C GLN A 239 25.96 1.75 -3.10
N ALA A 240 26.18 2.35 -1.92
CA ALA A 240 25.15 3.04 -1.17
C ALA A 240 24.71 4.27 -2.00
N GLY A 241 23.81 4.03 -2.95
CA GLY A 241 23.13 5.07 -3.71
C GLY A 241 22.00 5.66 -2.86
N ASP A 242 22.31 6.69 -2.09
CA ASP A 242 21.33 7.71 -1.69
C ASP A 242 21.40 8.87 -2.71
N ASP A 243 21.08 8.56 -3.97
CA ASP A 243 20.77 9.56 -4.99
C ASP A 243 19.26 9.76 -5.01
N ARG A 244 18.74 10.45 -3.99
CA ARG A 244 17.38 10.99 -4.01
C ARG A 244 17.34 12.30 -4.78
N ASP A 245 17.57 12.28 -6.10
CA ASP A 245 17.02 13.29 -7.03
C ASP A 245 17.19 13.02 -8.54
N SER A 246 17.48 11.79 -8.97
CA SER A 246 17.27 11.42 -10.38
C SER A 246 15.94 10.69 -10.48
N GLY A 247 15.04 11.16 -11.34
CA GLY A 247 13.75 10.54 -11.63
C GLY A 247 13.96 9.11 -12.12
N GLY A 248 13.99 8.17 -11.17
CA GLY A 248 14.06 6.75 -11.48
C GLY A 248 12.79 6.31 -12.23
N PRO A 249 12.87 5.20 -12.98
CA PRO A 249 11.78 4.73 -13.81
C PRO A 249 10.51 4.53 -12.97
N VAL A 250 9.38 5.01 -13.48
CA VAL A 250 8.07 4.85 -12.84
C VAL A 250 7.23 3.77 -13.53
N LEU A 251 6.30 3.17 -12.80
CA LEU A 251 5.41 2.15 -13.34
C LEU A 251 4.44 2.76 -14.36
N GLN A 252 4.41 2.18 -15.55
CA GLN A 252 3.49 2.58 -16.61
C GLN A 252 2.12 1.92 -16.42
N PHE A 253 1.04 2.69 -16.58
CA PHE A 253 -0.34 2.19 -16.48
C PHE A 253 -1.19 2.69 -17.63
N ASP A 254 -2.08 1.83 -18.14
CA ASP A 254 -3.23 2.26 -18.93
C ASP A 254 -4.29 2.83 -17.97
N TYR A 255 -4.32 4.15 -17.84
CA TYR A 255 -5.25 4.84 -16.94
C TYR A 255 -6.72 4.58 -17.28
N GLU A 256 -7.05 4.33 -18.55
CA GLU A 256 -8.40 3.95 -18.96
C GLU A 256 -8.75 2.55 -18.46
N ALA A 257 -7.85 1.58 -18.65
CA ALA A 257 -8.03 0.21 -18.15
C ALA A 257 -8.17 0.18 -16.61
N VAL A 258 -7.33 0.93 -15.89
CA VAL A 258 -7.42 1.06 -14.42
C VAL A 258 -8.76 1.68 -14.00
N ALA A 259 -9.20 2.76 -14.66
CA ALA A 259 -10.48 3.42 -14.39
C ALA A 259 -11.67 2.48 -14.65
N ASN A 260 -11.66 1.77 -15.77
CA ASN A 260 -12.69 0.81 -16.16
C ASN A 260 -12.78 -0.34 -15.15
N ARG A 261 -11.63 -0.88 -14.73
CA ARG A 261 -11.59 -1.95 -13.75
C ARG A 261 -12.13 -1.51 -12.39
N LEU A 262 -11.76 -0.32 -11.92
CA LEU A 262 -12.31 0.25 -10.69
C LEU A 262 -13.81 0.51 -10.80
N PHE A 263 -14.29 1.00 -11.95
CA PHE A 263 -15.71 1.23 -12.19
C PHE A 263 -16.52 -0.07 -12.17
N GLU A 264 -16.02 -1.12 -12.83
CA GLU A 264 -16.63 -2.45 -12.81
C GLU A 264 -16.78 -2.97 -11.38
N MET A 265 -15.77 -2.79 -10.53
CA MET A 265 -15.82 -3.20 -9.13
C MET A 265 -16.75 -2.32 -8.28
N ALA A 266 -16.72 -0.99 -8.47
CA ALA A 266 -17.46 -0.03 -7.65
C ALA A 266 -18.97 0.05 -7.98
N SER A 267 -19.35 -0.27 -9.22
CA SER A 267 -20.74 -0.23 -9.71
C SER A 267 -21.59 -1.41 -9.21
N ARG A 268 -20.97 -2.47 -8.70
CA ARG A 268 -21.68 -3.65 -8.15
C ARG A 268 -22.60 -3.26 -6.99
N GLN A 269 -23.76 -3.92 -6.91
CA GLN A 269 -24.76 -3.66 -5.85
C GLN A 269 -24.24 -3.99 -4.45
N SER A 270 -23.30 -4.93 -4.35
CA SER A 270 -22.64 -5.33 -3.09
C SER A 270 -21.69 -4.26 -2.52
N THR A 271 -21.30 -3.26 -3.32
CA THR A 271 -20.31 -2.26 -2.94
C THR A 271 -20.92 -1.23 -1.96
N PRO A 272 -20.33 -1.04 -0.75
CA PRO A 272 -20.81 -0.05 0.20
C PRO A 272 -20.81 1.37 -0.38
N SER A 273 -21.79 2.19 0.00
CA SER A 273 -21.97 3.55 -0.54
C SER A 273 -20.77 4.47 -0.28
N GLN A 274 -20.11 4.32 0.87
CA GLN A 274 -18.91 5.07 1.22
C GLN A 274 -17.74 4.71 0.28
N ASN A 275 -17.55 3.42 0.02
CA ASN A 275 -16.52 2.92 -0.88
C ASN A 275 -16.77 3.43 -2.30
N ARG A 276 -18.00 3.27 -2.80
CA ARG A 276 -18.40 3.78 -4.12
C ARG A 276 -18.09 5.26 -4.28
N LYS A 277 -18.42 6.08 -3.28
CA LYS A 277 -18.15 7.53 -3.31
C LYS A 277 -16.65 7.83 -3.37
N ARG A 278 -15.79 7.08 -2.68
CA ARG A 278 -14.33 7.27 -2.74
C ARG A 278 -13.76 6.81 -4.08
N LEU A 279 -14.13 5.61 -4.52
CA LEU A 279 -13.65 5.04 -5.78
C LEU A 279 -14.06 5.88 -6.99
N TYR A 280 -15.29 6.42 -7.02
CA TYR A 280 -15.73 7.30 -8.11
C TYR A 280 -14.92 8.61 -8.21
N LYS A 281 -14.33 9.10 -7.11
CA LYS A 281 -13.42 10.24 -7.18
C LYS A 281 -12.10 9.89 -7.86
N VAL A 282 -11.56 8.72 -7.53
CA VAL A 282 -10.33 8.18 -8.13
C VAL A 282 -10.55 7.91 -9.61
N ILE A 283 -11.64 7.21 -9.97
CA ILE A 283 -12.00 6.90 -11.35
C ILE A 283 -12.07 8.17 -12.20
N ARG A 284 -12.66 9.25 -11.68
CA ARG A 284 -12.72 10.52 -12.41
C ARG A 284 -11.32 11.07 -12.70
N LYS A 285 -10.43 11.08 -11.70
CA LYS A 285 -9.03 11.53 -11.89
C LYS A 285 -8.31 10.70 -12.95
N LEU A 286 -8.50 9.38 -12.95
CA LEU A 286 -7.91 8.47 -13.95
C LEU A 286 -8.48 8.67 -15.36
N GLN A 287 -9.79 8.91 -15.47
CA GLN A 287 -10.43 9.26 -16.75
C GLN A 287 -9.94 10.61 -17.29
N ASP A 288 -9.73 11.59 -16.41
CA ASP A 288 -9.18 12.90 -16.79
C ASP A 288 -7.74 12.78 -17.33
N LEU A 289 -6.95 11.83 -16.77
CA LEU A 289 -5.61 11.48 -17.26
C LEU A 289 -5.65 10.77 -18.62
N ALA A 290 -6.52 9.78 -18.80
CA ALA A 290 -6.68 9.07 -20.07
C ALA A 290 -7.23 9.97 -21.19
N GLY A 291 -8.15 10.88 -20.85
CA GLY A 291 -8.86 11.73 -21.80
C GLY A 291 -8.15 13.02 -22.17
N GLY A 292 -6.95 13.30 -21.65
CA GLY A 292 -6.16 14.50 -21.97
C GLY A 292 -6.98 15.80 -21.93
N LYS A 293 -7.52 16.18 -20.76
CA LYS A 293 -8.37 17.37 -20.57
C LYS A 293 -9.50 17.53 -21.61
N GLY A 294 -10.62 16.89 -21.34
CA GLY A 294 -11.92 17.28 -21.90
C GLY A 294 -12.99 17.07 -20.86
N GLU A 295 -13.44 18.16 -20.22
CA GLU A 295 -14.60 18.16 -19.32
C GLU A 295 -15.77 17.40 -19.94
N LYS A 296 -15.99 16.16 -19.53
CA LYS A 296 -17.30 15.52 -19.63
C LYS A 296 -17.86 15.43 -18.22
N GLU A 297 -18.66 16.45 -17.90
CA GLU A 297 -19.50 16.48 -16.72
C GLU A 297 -20.26 15.15 -16.59
N PRO A 298 -20.25 14.48 -15.43
CA PRO A 298 -20.97 13.23 -15.28
C PRO A 298 -22.48 13.49 -15.28
N PRO A 299 -23.31 12.55 -15.79
CA PRO A 299 -24.74 12.66 -15.61
C PRO A 299 -25.04 12.54 -14.11
N SER A 300 -25.58 13.61 -13.54
CA SER A 300 -26.14 13.59 -12.19
C SER A 300 -27.24 12.52 -12.11
N PRO A 301 -27.33 11.73 -11.02
CA PRO A 301 -28.44 10.81 -10.82
C PRO A 301 -29.70 11.63 -10.46
N GLY A 302 -30.38 12.15 -11.49
CA GLY A 302 -31.67 12.79 -11.38
C GLY A 302 -32.75 11.72 -11.22
N MET A 303 -33.38 11.68 -10.05
CA MET A 303 -34.66 10.99 -9.85
C MET A 303 -35.72 11.64 -10.76
N GLU A 304 -35.98 11.05 -11.93
CA GLU A 304 -37.17 11.36 -12.72
C GLU A 304 -38.42 10.77 -12.03
N ARG A 305 -39.03 11.54 -11.13
CA ARG A 305 -40.45 11.38 -10.82
C ARG A 305 -41.25 12.28 -11.76
N LYS A 306 -41.85 11.65 -12.78
CA LYS A 306 -42.79 12.27 -13.72
C LYS A 306 -43.87 13.03 -12.95
N ARG A 307 -43.98 14.32 -13.28
CA ARG A 307 -45.07 15.24 -12.89
C ARG A 307 -46.38 14.83 -13.56
N SER A 308 -47.49 14.85 -12.82
CA SER A 308 -48.78 15.24 -13.37
C SER A 308 -49.17 16.61 -12.80
N ARG A 309 -49.29 17.58 -13.69
CA ARG A 309 -49.80 18.94 -13.43
C ARG A 309 -51.32 18.89 -13.35
N ARG A 310 -51.92 19.53 -12.35
CA ARG A 310 -53.14 20.34 -12.53
C ARG A 310 -52.99 21.65 -11.75
N ARG A 311 -53.17 22.76 -12.47
CA ARG A 311 -53.23 24.14 -12.00
C ARG A 311 -54.66 24.47 -11.56
N GLY A 312 -54.78 25.37 -10.59
CA GLY A 312 -55.96 26.16 -10.20
C GLY A 312 -55.63 26.81 -8.87
N VAL A 313 -55.01 28.00 -8.84
CA VAL A 313 -55.65 29.34 -8.75
C VAL A 313 -56.74 29.37 -7.68
N GLY A 314 -56.47 30.11 -6.60
CA GLY A 314 -57.19 30.05 -5.33
C GLY A 314 -58.33 31.04 -5.15
N ALA A 315 -58.97 30.94 -3.99
CA ALA A 315 -59.67 31.99 -3.24
C ALA A 315 -60.19 31.36 -1.91
N ASP A 316 -60.02 32.08 -0.81
CA ASP A 316 -60.74 31.97 0.48
C ASP A 316 -61.65 33.22 0.57
N PRO A 317 -62.60 33.39 1.52
CA PRO A 317 -63.25 32.47 2.48
C PRO A 317 -64.80 32.73 2.63
N GLU A 318 -65.40 32.17 3.70
CA GLU A 318 -66.73 32.44 4.33
C GLU A 318 -68.01 31.72 3.85
N ALA A 319 -68.59 30.86 4.72
CA ALA A 319 -69.85 31.13 5.45
C ALA A 319 -70.58 29.85 5.96
N ARG A 320 -70.70 29.75 7.30
CA ARG A 320 -71.84 29.43 8.19
C ARG A 320 -72.85 28.26 7.95
N ALA A 321 -73.26 27.72 9.11
CA ALA A 321 -74.56 27.16 9.54
C ALA A 321 -74.72 25.61 9.45
N GLU A 322 -74.69 24.90 10.59
CA GLU A 322 -75.85 24.42 11.41
C GLU A 322 -76.42 23.07 10.87
N ALA A 323 -76.82 22.04 11.62
CA ALA A 323 -77.12 21.80 13.04
C ALA A 323 -77.26 20.27 13.31
N GLY A 324 -77.27 19.89 14.61
CA GLY A 324 -77.92 18.69 15.19
C GLY A 324 -77.25 17.32 14.97
N GLU A 325 -77.19 16.36 15.90
CA GLU A 325 -77.77 16.16 17.23
C GLU A 325 -77.02 14.99 17.91
N GLN A 326 -76.92 15.04 19.25
CA GLN A 326 -76.42 14.02 20.20
C GLN A 326 -77.56 13.00 20.56
N PRO A 327 -77.39 11.86 21.31
CA PRO A 327 -76.72 11.72 22.63
C PRO A 327 -76.05 10.35 22.96
N GLY A 328 -75.11 10.28 23.92
CA GLY A 328 -75.27 9.99 25.36
C GLY A 328 -74.14 9.00 25.76
N THR A 329 -73.51 8.94 26.94
CA THR A 329 -73.88 9.20 28.34
C THR A 329 -72.63 9.20 29.26
N ALA A 330 -72.70 10.00 30.35
CA ALA A 330 -72.16 9.80 31.72
C ALA A 330 -70.63 9.73 31.98
N GLU A 331 -70.02 10.25 33.07
CA GLU A 331 -70.34 11.23 34.14
C GLU A 331 -69.03 11.44 34.96
N ARG A 332 -68.71 12.70 35.37
CA ARG A 332 -68.00 13.18 36.60
C ARG A 332 -66.66 12.58 37.08
N ALA A 333 -65.70 13.28 37.72
CA ALA A 333 -65.62 14.61 38.35
C ALA A 333 -64.15 14.98 38.74
N LEU A 334 -63.78 16.27 38.60
CA LEU A 334 -63.14 17.22 39.58
C LEU A 334 -61.81 16.82 40.29
N LEU A 335 -60.78 17.64 40.58
CA LEU A 335 -60.48 19.10 40.52
C LEU A 335 -58.99 19.37 40.89
N ARG A 336 -58.45 20.53 40.46
CA ARG A 336 -57.37 21.40 41.03
C ARG A 336 -55.91 20.87 41.06
N ASP A 337 -54.85 21.66 40.88
CA ASP A 337 -54.60 23.12 40.93
C ASP A 337 -53.35 23.49 40.08
N GLN A 338 -53.25 24.76 39.71
CA GLN A 338 -52.15 25.46 38.97
C GLN A 338 -51.28 26.27 39.99
N PRO A 339 -50.25 27.11 39.65
CA PRO A 339 -49.32 27.19 38.49
C PRO A 339 -47.87 27.71 38.81
N ARG A 340 -47.10 28.00 37.74
CA ARG A 340 -45.94 28.95 37.56
C ARG A 340 -44.53 28.44 37.96
N GLY A 341 -43.44 28.70 37.24
CA GLY A 341 -43.21 29.49 36.03
C GLY A 341 -41.70 29.52 35.64
N ARG A 342 -41.46 29.93 34.37
CA ARG A 342 -40.26 30.51 33.68
C ARG A 342 -38.99 30.80 34.53
N GLY A 343 -37.75 30.72 34.04
CA GLY A 343 -37.20 30.48 32.71
C GLY A 343 -35.72 30.91 32.59
N GLN A 344 -35.11 30.48 31.47
CA GLN A 344 -34.07 31.13 30.64
C GLN A 344 -32.64 31.48 31.15
N ARG A 345 -31.69 30.87 30.40
CA ARG A 345 -30.50 31.45 29.72
C ARG A 345 -29.20 31.69 30.52
N GLY A 346 -28.09 31.21 29.94
CA GLY A 346 -26.93 32.08 29.68
C GLY A 346 -25.52 31.59 30.03
N ALA A 347 -24.86 30.97 29.04
CA ALA A 347 -23.49 31.25 28.57
C ALA A 347 -22.21 31.19 29.48
N ARG A 348 -21.29 30.33 29.02
CA ARG A 348 -19.86 30.55 28.69
C ARG A 348 -18.78 30.72 29.80
N GLN A 349 -17.78 29.84 29.63
CA GLN A 349 -16.32 30.08 29.55
C GLN A 349 -15.41 29.92 30.79
N ARG A 350 -14.44 28.99 30.60
CA ARG A 350 -12.96 29.10 30.76
C ARG A 350 -12.27 28.11 31.71
N ARG A 351 -11.19 27.57 31.14
CA ARG A 351 -10.13 26.69 31.63
C ARG A 351 -9.62 27.00 33.05
N ARG A 352 -9.21 25.95 33.77
CA ARG A 352 -7.97 25.89 34.58
C ARG A 352 -7.73 24.45 35.09
N THR A 353 -6.58 23.87 34.74
CA THR A 353 -5.90 22.83 35.54
C THR A 353 -4.94 23.52 36.52
N PRO A 354 -4.71 22.98 37.73
CA PRO A 354 -3.48 22.20 37.93
C PRO A 354 -3.56 21.03 38.95
N ARG A 355 -3.00 19.87 38.56
CA ARG A 355 -1.97 19.00 39.23
C ARG A 355 -2.08 18.61 40.75
N PRO A 356 -1.22 17.68 41.25
CA PRO A 356 -1.56 16.31 41.63
C PRO A 356 -1.62 16.05 43.16
N LEU A 357 -2.19 14.91 43.59
CA LEU A 357 -2.13 14.44 44.98
C LEU A 357 -1.08 13.35 45.14
N ALA A 358 -0.19 13.54 46.12
CA ALA A 358 0.81 12.58 46.56
C ALA A 358 0.63 12.24 48.05
N SER A 359 0.94 10.98 48.35
CA SER A 359 1.36 10.39 49.62
C SER A 359 0.32 10.06 50.70
N ALA A 360 0.25 8.77 51.00
CA ALA A 360 0.10 8.25 52.36
C ALA A 360 1.14 7.14 52.55
N ARG A 361 1.89 7.21 53.65
CA ARG A 361 3.05 6.38 54.02
C ARG A 361 2.82 5.82 55.42
N ALA A 362 2.98 4.51 55.62
CA ALA A 362 3.26 3.78 56.88
C ALA A 362 2.96 2.29 56.63
N LYS A 363 3.70 1.25 57.06
CA LYS A 363 4.79 1.09 58.04
C LYS A 363 5.61 -0.17 57.65
N ALA A 364 6.87 -0.18 58.07
CA ALA A 364 7.85 -1.25 57.87
C ALA A 364 7.66 -2.44 58.82
N ALA A 365 8.07 -3.63 58.36
CA ALA A 365 8.56 -4.74 59.17
C ALA A 365 9.80 -5.34 58.47
N ASN A 366 10.83 -5.60 59.27
CA ASN A 366 12.21 -5.91 58.92
C ASN A 366 12.47 -7.43 59.04
N VAL A 367 13.68 -7.86 58.62
CA VAL A 367 14.41 -9.12 58.96
C VAL A 367 14.20 -10.28 57.96
N GLN A 368 15.17 -10.95 57.34
CA GLN A 368 16.66 -10.94 57.29
C GLN A 368 17.10 -11.74 56.03
N GLU A 369 18.17 -11.32 55.34
CA GLU A 369 18.95 -12.15 54.40
C GLU A 369 20.21 -12.70 55.11
N PRO A 370 20.73 -13.90 54.77
CA PRO A 370 21.94 -14.43 55.37
C PRO A 370 23.24 -14.03 54.63
N GLU A 371 24.31 -13.95 55.44
CA GLU A 371 25.64 -13.45 55.15
C GLU A 371 26.47 -14.25 54.11
N LYS A 372 27.28 -13.51 53.35
CA LYS A 372 28.44 -14.01 52.60
C LYS A 372 29.64 -14.23 53.53
N LYS A 373 30.09 -15.48 53.65
CA LYS A 373 31.39 -15.81 54.26
C LYS A 373 32.55 -15.48 53.30
N LYS A 374 33.47 -14.65 53.79
CA LYS A 374 34.85 -14.54 53.32
C LYS A 374 35.61 -15.80 53.73
N GLU A 375 36.31 -16.43 52.80
CA GLU A 375 37.46 -17.29 53.10
C GLU A 375 38.74 -16.59 52.64
N ARG A 376 39.73 -16.55 53.55
CA ARG A 376 41.12 -16.22 53.26
C ARG A 376 42.01 -16.99 54.25
N ARG A 377 43.15 -17.45 53.71
CA ARG A 377 44.33 -18.13 54.31
C ARG A 377 44.24 -19.66 54.24
N GLU A 378 45.27 -20.38 53.79
CA GLU A 378 46.72 -20.13 53.90
C GLU A 378 47.45 -19.84 52.57
#